data_AF-A0A9P7MQG3-F1
#
_entry.id   AF-A0A9P7MQG3-F1
#
_cell.length_a   1.000
_cell.length_b   1.000
_cell.length_c   1.000
_cell.angle_alpha   90.00
_cell.angle_beta   90.00
_cell.angle_gamma   90.00
#
_symmetry.space_group_name_H-M   'P 1'
#
loop_
_entity.id
_entity.type
_entity.pdbx_description
1 polymer ?
#
loop_
_entity_poly.entity_id
_entity_poly.type
_entity_poly.pdbx_seq_one_letter_code
_entity_poly.pdbx_strand_id
1 'polypeptide(L)'
;MHSEKVLGAIEKDRHDGKFCDLDIEGASGEFEIKESSDALVRRMLDYIYTGNYDDLPSNTPTQDGKRSSTKVAELGPAPQVLLHAKMMELGDMYLVDGLGLFANERFGVFLKSETTRNILVDIVPEVYAMELKSCRLIRKILIDCMRKRLARRPFPAEAEEPFEDATRDVPEFIRDLVKSYKDMPVLGHCDSCGNTKTVPVSPLQLKCLLCNRGGASNLRVWD
;
A
#
# COMPACT_ATOMS: atom_id res chain seq x y z
N MET A 1 -23.04 -28.02 19.45
CA MET A 1 -23.49 -26.76 20.08
C MET A 1 -23.06 -25.47 19.39
N HIS A 2 -21.81 -25.27 18.91
CA HIS A 2 -21.46 -24.04 18.16
C HIS A 2 -21.87 -24.12 16.67
N SER A 3 -21.75 -25.28 16.00
CA SER A 3 -22.13 -25.40 14.59
C SER A 3 -23.64 -25.38 14.35
N GLU A 4 -24.46 -25.90 15.27
CA GLU A 4 -25.93 -25.85 15.15
C GLU A 4 -26.46 -24.41 15.26
N LYS A 5 -25.80 -23.56 16.04
CA LYS A 5 -26.14 -22.14 16.12
C LYS A 5 -25.77 -21.39 14.84
N VAL A 6 -24.68 -21.77 14.19
CA VAL A 6 -24.25 -21.21 12.89
C VAL A 6 -25.20 -21.67 11.79
N LEU A 7 -25.53 -22.96 11.73
CA LEU A 7 -26.47 -23.51 10.75
C LEU A 7 -27.88 -22.93 10.93
N GLY A 8 -28.35 -22.79 12.17
CA GLY A 8 -29.64 -22.15 12.45
C GLY A 8 -29.69 -20.66 12.13
N ALA A 9 -28.55 -19.95 12.18
CA ALA A 9 -28.46 -18.56 11.75
C ALA A 9 -28.49 -18.43 10.22
N ILE A 10 -27.76 -19.30 9.51
CA ILE A 10 -27.74 -19.36 8.04
C ILE A 10 -29.15 -19.70 7.50
N GLU A 11 -29.84 -20.64 8.13
CA GLU A 11 -31.17 -21.08 7.69
C GLU A 11 -32.26 -20.04 7.95
N LYS A 12 -32.10 -19.22 9.00
CA LYS A 12 -32.98 -18.09 9.29
C LYS A 12 -32.80 -16.95 8.27
N ASP A 13 -31.57 -16.66 7.87
CA ASP A 13 -31.26 -15.57 6.94
C ASP A 13 -31.52 -15.96 5.46
N ARG A 14 -31.72 -17.26 5.18
CA ARG A 14 -32.07 -17.80 3.86
C ARG A 14 -33.43 -17.31 3.33
N HIS A 15 -34.36 -16.98 4.23
CA HIS A 15 -35.71 -16.55 3.86
C HIS A 15 -35.83 -15.04 3.58
N ASP A 16 -34.82 -14.25 3.93
CA ASP A 16 -34.83 -12.79 3.78
C ASP A 16 -34.32 -12.32 2.40
N GLY A 17 -34.08 -13.25 1.47
CA GLY A 17 -33.63 -12.95 0.11
C GLY A 17 -32.17 -12.45 0.02
N LYS A 18 -31.46 -12.40 1.14
CA LYS A 18 -30.12 -11.81 1.27
C LYS A 18 -28.97 -12.75 0.87
N PHE A 19 -29.27 -14.05 0.76
CA PHE A 19 -28.33 -15.13 0.45
C PHE A 19 -28.62 -15.84 -0.90
N CYS A 20 -29.60 -15.36 -1.67
CA CYS A 20 -29.99 -15.96 -2.94
C CYS A 20 -28.83 -16.08 -3.93
N ASP A 21 -27.93 -15.09 -3.94
CA ASP A 21 -26.79 -15.06 -4.86
C ASP A 21 -25.79 -16.19 -4.57
N LEU A 22 -25.52 -16.50 -3.29
CA LEU A 22 -24.56 -17.53 -2.88
C LEU A 22 -25.04 -18.96 -3.21
N ASP A 23 -26.34 -19.23 -3.09
CA ASP A 23 -26.93 -20.52 -3.46
C ASP A 23 -26.89 -20.73 -5.00
N ILE A 24 -26.99 -19.64 -5.78
CA ILE A 24 -26.92 -19.68 -7.25
C ILE A 24 -25.47 -19.86 -7.73
N GLU A 25 -24.53 -19.10 -7.17
CA GLU A 25 -23.09 -19.19 -7.49
C GLU A 25 -22.51 -20.58 -7.16
N GLY A 26 -22.94 -21.17 -6.02
CA GLY A 26 -22.55 -22.51 -5.64
C GLY A 26 -23.04 -23.59 -6.60
N ALA A 27 -24.17 -23.36 -7.29
CA ALA A 27 -24.74 -24.29 -8.26
C ALA A 27 -24.21 -24.09 -9.69
N SER A 28 -23.89 -22.85 -10.08
CA SER A 28 -23.29 -22.54 -11.39
C SER A 28 -21.79 -22.87 -11.43
N GLY A 29 -21.11 -22.81 -10.28
CA GLY A 29 -19.65 -22.86 -10.20
C GLY A 29 -18.99 -21.56 -10.65
N GLU A 30 -19.77 -20.50 -10.84
CA GLU A 30 -19.32 -19.17 -11.26
C GLU A 30 -19.59 -18.17 -10.12
N PHE A 31 -18.58 -17.36 -9.80
CA PHE A 31 -18.65 -16.32 -8.75
C PHE A 31 -18.41 -14.95 -9.39
N GLU A 32 -19.31 -13.99 -9.17
CA GLU A 32 -19.25 -12.67 -9.82
C GLU A 32 -18.49 -11.65 -8.97
N ILE A 33 -17.39 -11.10 -9.50
CA ILE A 33 -16.61 -10.04 -8.85
C ILE A 33 -16.91 -8.69 -9.52
N LYS A 34 -17.80 -7.89 -8.91
CA LYS A 34 -18.28 -6.61 -9.47
C LYS A 34 -17.36 -5.42 -9.18
N GLU A 35 -16.69 -5.44 -8.04
CA GLU A 35 -15.98 -4.28 -7.49
C GLU A 35 -14.51 -4.21 -7.92
N SER A 36 -14.06 -5.07 -8.83
CA SER A 36 -12.65 -5.16 -9.20
C SER A 36 -12.46 -5.50 -10.68
N SER A 37 -11.43 -4.93 -11.29
CA SER A 37 -11.14 -5.21 -12.69
C SER A 37 -10.55 -6.61 -12.87
N ASP A 38 -10.84 -7.23 -14.03
CA ASP A 38 -10.31 -8.55 -14.41
C ASP A 38 -8.79 -8.67 -14.21
N ALA A 39 -8.06 -7.59 -14.51
CA ALA A 39 -6.60 -7.57 -14.37
C ALA A 39 -6.14 -7.70 -12.90
N LEU A 40 -6.85 -7.06 -11.96
CA LEU A 40 -6.55 -7.14 -10.53
C LEU A 40 -7.00 -8.47 -9.95
N VAL A 41 -8.16 -8.97 -10.37
CA VAL A 41 -8.66 -10.29 -9.98
C VAL A 41 -7.70 -11.39 -10.43
N ARG A 42 -7.21 -11.34 -11.68
CA ARG A 42 -6.20 -12.29 -12.17
C ARG A 42 -4.94 -12.28 -11.32
N ARG A 43 -4.42 -11.10 -10.98
CA ARG A 43 -3.25 -10.98 -10.09
C ARG A 43 -3.52 -11.52 -8.68
N MET A 44 -4.72 -11.30 -8.14
CA MET A 44 -5.10 -11.91 -6.86
C MET A 44 -5.10 -13.44 -6.95
N LEU A 45 -5.64 -14.00 -8.03
CA LEU A 45 -5.62 -15.44 -8.27
C LEU A 45 -4.19 -15.96 -8.44
N ASP A 46 -3.34 -15.26 -9.20
CA ASP A 46 -1.92 -15.62 -9.36
C ASP A 46 -1.24 -15.71 -8.00
N TYR A 47 -1.50 -14.77 -7.10
CA TYR A 47 -1.02 -14.84 -5.73
C TYR A 47 -1.59 -16.03 -4.95
N ILE A 48 -2.89 -16.30 -5.03
CA ILE A 48 -3.52 -17.43 -4.32
C ILE A 48 -2.90 -18.76 -4.77
N TYR A 49 -2.58 -18.91 -6.06
CA TYR A 49 -2.04 -20.15 -6.61
C TYR A 49 -0.51 -20.28 -6.47
N THR A 50 0.23 -19.18 -6.50
CA THR A 50 1.71 -19.22 -6.57
C THR A 50 2.42 -18.53 -5.40
N GLY A 51 1.69 -17.77 -4.59
CA GLY A 51 2.24 -16.87 -3.58
C GLY A 51 2.85 -15.58 -4.16
N ASN A 52 2.68 -15.32 -5.47
CA ASN A 52 3.22 -14.13 -6.13
C ASN A 52 2.26 -13.60 -7.22
N TYR A 53 2.12 -12.28 -7.31
CA TYR A 53 1.38 -11.59 -8.38
C TYR A 53 2.23 -10.61 -9.19
N ASP A 54 3.50 -10.45 -8.80
CA ASP A 54 4.46 -9.60 -9.49
C ASP A 54 4.97 -10.29 -10.76
N ASP A 55 4.98 -11.63 -10.75
CA ASP A 55 5.32 -12.48 -11.89
C ASP A 55 4.04 -12.85 -12.63
N LEU A 56 3.88 -12.41 -13.89
CA LEU A 56 2.78 -12.88 -14.74
C LEU A 56 2.97 -14.38 -15.03
N PRO A 57 1.95 -15.25 -14.89
CA PRO A 57 2.01 -16.56 -15.49
C PRO A 57 1.97 -16.42 -17.02
N SER A 58 3.05 -16.86 -17.67
CA SER A 58 3.16 -17.04 -19.12
C SER A 58 2.30 -18.23 -19.58
N ASN A 59 1.00 -18.20 -19.31
CA ASN A 59 0.09 -19.26 -19.76
C ASN A 59 -0.77 -18.76 -20.93
N THR A 60 -0.12 -18.31 -21.99
CA THR A 60 -0.58 -18.66 -23.34
C THR A 60 0.20 -19.91 -23.76
N PRO A 61 -0.45 -20.92 -24.37
CA PRO A 61 0.27 -22.09 -24.85
C PRO A 61 1.30 -21.61 -25.88
N THR A 62 2.57 -21.67 -25.50
CA THR A 62 3.68 -21.27 -26.35
C THR A 62 3.87 -22.38 -27.37
N GLN A 63 3.41 -22.18 -28.61
CA GLN A 63 4.14 -22.76 -29.71
C GLN A 63 5.44 -21.95 -29.84
N ASP A 64 6.54 -22.69 -29.77
CA ASP A 64 7.92 -22.27 -30.03
C ASP A 64 8.60 -21.36 -29.00
N GLY A 65 9.25 -22.00 -28.03
CA GLY A 65 10.71 -22.11 -28.12
C GLY A 65 11.52 -20.81 -28.14
N LYS A 66 11.12 -19.77 -27.41
CA LYS A 66 12.04 -18.67 -27.07
C LYS A 66 11.79 -18.19 -25.66
N ARG A 67 12.69 -18.57 -24.75
CA ARG A 67 12.73 -18.11 -23.36
C ARG A 67 13.06 -16.61 -23.37
N SER A 68 12.04 -15.78 -23.50
CA SER A 68 12.13 -14.33 -23.42
C SER A 68 11.55 -13.89 -22.08
N SER A 69 12.44 -13.71 -21.10
CA SER A 69 12.17 -13.02 -19.84
C SER A 69 11.95 -11.53 -20.12
N THR A 70 10.86 -11.16 -20.78
CA THR A 70 10.48 -9.76 -20.98
C THR A 70 9.03 -9.72 -21.45
N LYS A 71 8.13 -9.24 -20.58
CA LYS A 71 6.87 -8.53 -20.87
C LYS A 71 6.00 -8.48 -19.60
N VAL A 72 6.56 -7.93 -18.52
CA VAL A 72 5.76 -6.97 -17.76
C VAL A 72 5.64 -5.81 -18.74
N ALA A 73 4.45 -5.55 -19.29
CA ALA A 73 4.24 -4.31 -20.00
C ALA A 73 4.80 -3.21 -19.09
N GLU A 74 5.78 -2.44 -19.58
CA GLU A 74 6.49 -1.39 -18.84
C GLU A 74 5.48 -0.35 -18.37
N LEU A 75 4.75 -0.69 -17.32
CA LEU A 75 3.91 0.20 -16.58
C LEU A 75 4.87 1.21 -15.99
N GLY A 76 4.59 2.49 -16.22
CA GLY A 76 5.31 3.56 -15.54
C GLY A 76 5.31 3.29 -14.02
N PRO A 77 6.25 3.89 -13.29
CA PRO A 77 6.45 3.57 -11.88
C PRO A 77 5.19 3.88 -11.03
N ALA A 78 4.40 4.92 -11.37
CA ALA A 78 3.17 5.27 -10.65
C ALA A 78 2.09 4.17 -10.74
N PRO A 79 1.74 3.65 -11.94
CA PRO A 79 0.88 2.48 -12.06
C PRO A 79 1.33 1.25 -11.26
N GLN A 80 2.64 1.02 -11.11
CA GLN A 80 3.15 -0.11 -10.32
C GLN A 80 2.97 0.10 -8.81
N VAL A 81 3.18 1.32 -8.31
CA VAL A 81 2.86 1.65 -6.91
C VAL A 81 1.38 1.45 -6.61
N LEU A 82 0.52 1.97 -7.49
CA LEU A 82 -0.93 1.86 -7.33
C LEU A 82 -1.42 0.42 -7.42
N LEU A 83 -0.74 -0.43 -8.18
CA LEU A 83 -1.02 -1.87 -8.18
C LEU A 83 -0.87 -2.45 -6.76
N HIS A 84 0.26 -2.25 -6.08
CA HIS A 84 0.45 -2.84 -4.75
C HIS A 84 -0.55 -2.29 -3.73
N ALA A 85 -0.92 -1.01 -3.83
CA ALA A 85 -1.98 -0.43 -3.00
C ALA A 85 -3.34 -1.13 -3.25
N LYS A 86 -3.72 -1.34 -4.51
CA LYS A 86 -4.96 -2.04 -4.89
C LYS A 86 -4.95 -3.53 -4.50
N MET A 87 -3.80 -4.20 -4.57
CA MET A 87 -3.70 -5.60 -4.12
C MET A 87 -3.88 -5.71 -2.59
N MET A 88 -3.47 -4.69 -1.84
CA MET A 88 -3.73 -4.63 -0.40
C MET A 88 -5.21 -4.43 -0.09
N GLU A 89 -5.87 -3.55 -0.86
CA GLU A 89 -7.32 -3.36 -0.79
C GLU A 89 -8.09 -4.65 -1.11
N LEU A 90 -7.69 -5.36 -2.18
CA LEU A 90 -8.24 -6.68 -2.51
C LEU A 90 -8.03 -7.72 -1.41
N GLY A 91 -6.84 -7.75 -0.81
CA GLY A 91 -6.52 -8.65 0.31
C GLY A 91 -7.45 -8.42 1.50
N ASP A 92 -7.75 -7.16 1.81
CA ASP A 92 -8.73 -6.81 2.85
C ASP A 92 -10.17 -7.18 2.45
N MET A 93 -10.56 -6.90 1.21
CA MET A 93 -11.93 -7.12 0.72
C MET A 93 -12.31 -8.61 0.70
N TYR A 94 -11.37 -9.46 0.26
CA TYR A 94 -11.58 -10.90 0.15
C TYR A 94 -10.96 -11.70 1.30
N LEU A 95 -10.48 -11.04 2.35
CA LEU A 95 -9.88 -11.66 3.54
C LEU A 95 -8.71 -12.60 3.21
N VAL A 96 -7.89 -12.22 2.23
CA VAL A 96 -6.66 -12.92 1.86
C VAL A 96 -5.49 -12.23 2.56
N ASP A 97 -5.33 -12.48 3.87
CA ASP A 97 -4.33 -11.80 4.72
C ASP A 97 -2.92 -11.83 4.14
N GLY A 98 -2.51 -12.96 3.58
CA GLY A 98 -1.20 -13.12 2.94
C GLY A 98 -0.98 -12.13 1.80
N LEU A 99 -2.01 -11.90 0.98
CA LEU A 99 -1.94 -10.97 -0.15
C LEU A 99 -1.75 -9.54 0.35
N GLY A 100 -2.51 -9.12 1.37
CA GLY A 100 -2.39 -7.81 1.97
C GLY A 100 -0.99 -7.56 2.55
N LEU A 101 -0.44 -8.55 3.26
CA LEU A 101 0.91 -8.47 3.82
C LEU A 101 1.99 -8.39 2.74
N PHE A 102 1.91 -9.26 1.73
CA PHE A 102 2.85 -9.27 0.62
C PHE A 102 2.82 -7.94 -0.16
N ALA A 103 1.60 -7.45 -0.47
CA ALA A 103 1.40 -6.19 -1.16
C ALA A 103 1.94 -4.99 -0.37
N ASN A 104 1.75 -4.98 0.94
CA ASN A 104 2.28 -3.97 1.84
C ASN A 104 3.81 -3.92 1.87
N GLU A 105 4.47 -5.09 1.93
CA GLU A 105 5.92 -5.17 1.85
C GLU A 105 6.42 -4.60 0.52
N ARG A 106 5.83 -5.02 -0.60
CA ARG A 106 6.20 -4.55 -1.94
C ARG A 106 5.98 -3.04 -2.11
N PHE A 107 4.83 -2.53 -1.66
CA PHE A 107 4.52 -1.10 -1.69
C PHE A 107 5.59 -0.28 -0.95
N GLY A 108 5.93 -0.69 0.28
CA GLY A 108 6.94 -0.02 1.09
C GLY A 108 8.36 -0.13 0.54
N VAL A 109 8.72 -1.25 -0.10
CA VAL A 109 10.02 -1.40 -0.79
C VAL A 109 10.08 -0.49 -2.00
N PHE A 110 9.05 -0.52 -2.85
CA PHE A 110 9.00 0.26 -4.07
C PHE A 110 9.11 1.76 -3.80
N LEU A 111 8.30 2.30 -2.87
CA LEU A 111 8.33 3.73 -2.54
C LEU A 111 9.68 4.19 -1.98
N LYS A 112 10.45 3.30 -1.34
CA LYS A 112 11.79 3.61 -0.83
C LYS A 112 12.86 3.56 -1.90
N SER A 113 12.75 2.61 -2.85
CA SER A 113 13.70 2.48 -3.97
C SER A 113 13.45 3.49 -5.08
N GLU A 114 12.24 4.03 -5.14
CA GLU A 114 11.82 4.90 -6.22
C GLU A 114 12.52 6.26 -6.19
N THR A 115 13.27 6.53 -7.26
CA THR A 115 14.05 7.75 -7.45
C THR A 115 13.31 8.82 -8.24
N THR A 116 12.19 8.49 -8.87
CA THR A 116 11.34 9.43 -9.60
C THR A 116 10.82 10.50 -8.65
N ARG A 117 11.12 11.76 -8.99
CA ARG A 117 10.96 12.90 -8.07
C ARG A 117 9.52 13.16 -7.67
N ASN A 118 8.56 12.87 -8.55
CA ASN A 118 7.17 13.31 -8.39
C ASN A 118 6.19 12.20 -8.04
N ILE A 119 6.56 10.93 -8.23
CA ILE A 119 5.66 9.80 -8.02
C ILE A 119 4.96 9.74 -6.66
N LEU A 120 5.62 10.19 -5.57
CA LEU A 120 4.97 10.22 -4.25
C LEU A 120 3.83 11.22 -4.20
N VAL A 121 3.91 12.29 -4.98
CA VAL A 121 2.89 13.31 -5.11
C VAL A 121 1.82 12.84 -6.10
N ASP A 122 2.25 12.27 -7.24
CA ASP A 122 1.36 11.84 -8.31
C ASP A 122 0.33 10.81 -7.86
N ILE A 123 0.67 9.94 -6.89
CA ILE A 123 -0.23 8.89 -6.38
C ILE A 123 -1.13 9.33 -5.23
N VAL A 124 -0.98 10.57 -4.72
CA VAL A 124 -1.76 11.05 -3.57
C VAL A 124 -3.26 10.98 -3.83
N PRO A 125 -3.80 11.50 -4.95
CA PRO A 125 -5.24 11.47 -5.21
C PRO A 125 -5.81 10.06 -5.18
N GLU A 126 -5.15 9.12 -5.86
CA GLU A 126 -5.61 7.74 -5.96
C GLU A 126 -5.52 7.00 -4.62
N VAL A 127 -4.46 7.20 -3.84
CA VAL A 127 -4.32 6.57 -2.51
C VAL A 127 -5.38 7.09 -1.53
N TYR A 128 -5.74 8.37 -1.63
CA TYR A 128 -6.75 8.97 -0.76
C TYR A 128 -8.19 8.71 -1.21
N ALA A 129 -8.40 8.33 -2.48
CA ALA A 129 -9.69 7.86 -2.99
C ALA A 129 -10.06 6.43 -2.56
N MET A 130 -9.10 5.63 -2.07
CA MET A 130 -9.37 4.26 -1.59
C MET A 130 -10.14 4.26 -0.26
N GLU A 131 -11.07 3.30 -0.08
CA GLU A 131 -12.10 3.33 1.00
C GLU A 131 -11.98 2.23 2.08
N LEU A 132 -11.05 1.28 1.96
CA LEU A 132 -10.92 0.16 2.92
C LEU A 132 -9.98 0.42 4.12
N LYS A 133 -9.93 -0.53 5.06
CA LYS A 133 -9.14 -0.42 6.31
C LYS A 133 -7.64 -0.32 6.04
N SER A 134 -7.13 -1.08 5.07
CA SER A 134 -5.76 -1.04 4.55
C SER A 134 -5.33 0.35 4.10
N CYS A 135 -6.27 1.21 3.70
CA CYS A 135 -5.97 2.59 3.30
C CYS A 135 -5.26 3.38 4.40
N ARG A 136 -5.54 3.09 5.69
CA ARG A 136 -4.82 3.74 6.79
C ARG A 136 -3.33 3.39 6.80
N LEU A 137 -3.00 2.14 6.50
CA LEU A 137 -1.60 1.69 6.43
C LEU A 137 -0.91 2.24 5.17
N ILE A 138 -1.58 2.21 4.03
CA ILE A 138 -1.09 2.77 2.76
C ILE A 138 -0.79 4.27 2.93
N ARG A 139 -1.76 5.04 3.43
CA ARG A 139 -1.59 6.49 3.70
C ARG A 139 -0.47 6.74 4.69
N LYS A 140 -0.35 5.95 5.76
CA LYS A 140 0.76 6.08 6.72
C LYS A 140 2.13 5.89 6.04
N ILE A 141 2.28 4.85 5.22
CA ILE A 141 3.54 4.58 4.51
C ILE A 141 3.87 5.71 3.52
N LEU A 142 2.86 6.19 2.78
CA LEU A 142 2.97 7.31 1.87
C LEU A 142 3.46 8.58 2.60
N ILE A 143 2.81 8.92 3.72
CA ILE A 143 3.19 10.06 4.56
C ILE A 143 4.63 9.90 5.06
N ASP A 144 5.01 8.75 5.61
CA ASP A 144 6.38 8.51 6.09
C ASP A 144 7.43 8.68 4.98
N CYS A 145 7.12 8.28 3.74
CA CYS A 145 8.00 8.48 2.59
C CYS A 145 8.06 9.96 2.18
N MET A 146 6.92 10.65 2.16
CA MET A 146 6.83 12.08 1.84
C MET A 146 7.63 12.92 2.84
N ARG A 147 7.51 12.64 4.13
CA ARG A 147 8.30 13.33 5.17
C ARG A 147 9.80 13.20 4.97
N LYS A 148 10.27 11.99 4.61
CA LYS A 148 11.69 11.75 4.32
C LYS A 148 12.15 12.52 3.09
N ARG A 149 11.28 12.68 2.09
CA ARG A 149 11.57 13.47 0.89
C ARG A 149 11.62 14.97 1.22
N LEU A 150 10.66 15.49 2.00
CA LEU A 150 10.62 16.89 2.45
C LEU A 150 11.78 17.23 3.40
N ALA A 151 12.28 16.26 4.17
CA ALA A 151 13.46 16.46 5.02
C ALA A 151 14.75 16.64 4.20
N ARG A 152 14.82 16.14 2.97
CA ARG A 152 15.97 16.32 2.07
C ARG A 152 15.82 17.65 1.33
N ARG A 153 16.66 18.64 1.65
CA ARG A 153 16.71 19.92 0.94
C ARG A 153 17.78 19.91 -0.17
N PRO A 154 17.57 20.64 -1.28
CA PRO A 154 16.32 21.33 -1.66
C PRO A 154 15.23 20.33 -2.07
N PHE A 155 13.97 20.71 -1.86
CA PHE A 155 12.85 19.95 -2.42
C PHE A 155 12.86 20.14 -3.95
N PRO A 156 12.61 19.09 -4.75
CA PRO A 156 12.70 19.22 -6.20
C PRO A 156 11.69 20.23 -6.73
N ALA A 157 12.15 21.22 -7.51
CA ALA A 157 11.28 22.23 -8.10
C ALA A 157 10.21 21.59 -9.02
N GLU A 158 10.54 20.47 -9.66
CA GLU A 158 9.59 19.75 -10.52
C GLU A 158 8.43 19.12 -9.74
N ALA A 159 8.57 18.98 -8.42
CA ALA A 159 7.56 18.41 -7.53
C ALA A 159 6.76 19.49 -6.79
N GLU A 160 7.12 20.77 -6.88
CA GLU A 160 6.53 21.85 -6.08
C GLU A 160 5.08 22.14 -6.50
N GLU A 161 4.84 22.42 -7.78
CA GLU A 161 3.50 22.64 -8.32
C GLU A 161 2.59 21.40 -8.15
N PRO A 162 3.01 20.17 -8.51
CA PRO A 162 2.22 18.97 -8.21
C PRO A 162 1.90 18.81 -6.72
N PHE A 163 2.83 19.18 -5.84
CA PHE A 163 2.62 19.07 -4.40
C PHE A 163 1.59 20.09 -3.91
N GLU A 164 1.66 21.33 -4.39
CA GLU A 164 0.65 22.34 -4.11
C GLU A 164 -0.73 21.90 -4.59
N ASP A 165 -0.83 21.40 -5.82
CA ASP A 165 -2.06 20.84 -6.38
C ASP A 165 -2.61 19.71 -5.51
N ALA A 166 -1.78 18.73 -5.14
CA ALA A 166 -2.19 17.62 -4.27
C ALA A 166 -2.67 18.11 -2.89
N THR A 167 -2.05 19.15 -2.31
CA THR A 167 -2.50 19.70 -1.02
C THR A 167 -3.82 20.46 -1.11
N ARG A 168 -4.10 21.08 -2.26
CA ARG A 168 -5.37 21.77 -2.53
C ARG A 168 -6.49 20.78 -2.79
N ASP A 169 -6.21 19.77 -3.60
CA ASP A 169 -7.22 18.84 -4.11
C ASP A 169 -7.51 17.70 -3.12
N VAL A 170 -6.58 17.39 -2.21
CA VAL A 170 -6.70 16.33 -1.19
C VAL A 170 -6.40 16.90 0.21
N PRO A 171 -7.35 17.58 0.87
CA PRO A 171 -7.13 18.22 2.16
C PRO A 171 -6.87 17.23 3.31
N GLU A 172 -7.31 15.97 3.19
CA GLU A 172 -7.00 14.89 4.12
C GLU A 172 -5.51 14.58 4.13
N PHE A 173 -4.84 14.67 2.97
CA PHE A 173 -3.41 14.42 2.85
C PHE A 173 -2.59 15.43 3.65
N ILE A 174 -2.88 16.74 3.51
CA ILE A 174 -2.15 17.75 4.28
C ILE A 174 -2.43 17.62 5.79
N ARG A 175 -3.65 17.23 6.18
CA ARG A 175 -4.01 16.98 7.58
C ARG A 175 -3.19 15.83 8.18
N ASP A 176 -3.08 14.72 7.46
CA ASP A 176 -2.28 13.56 7.88
C ASP A 176 -0.79 13.91 7.92
N LEU A 177 -0.31 14.68 6.95
CA LEU A 177 1.08 15.16 6.91
C LEU A 177 1.38 16.05 8.12
N VAL A 178 0.58 17.06 8.41
CA VAL A 178 0.77 17.93 9.58
C VAL A 178 0.67 17.13 10.88
N LYS A 179 -0.29 16.21 10.99
CA LYS A 179 -0.43 15.33 12.16
C LYS A 179 0.83 14.48 12.37
N SER A 180 1.44 13.97 11.30
CA SER A 180 2.68 13.20 11.40
C SER A 180 3.86 14.01 11.96
N TYR A 181 3.96 15.31 11.65
CA TYR A 181 4.94 16.22 12.24
C TYR A 181 4.60 16.57 13.69
N LYS A 182 3.31 16.69 14.04
CA LYS A 182 2.90 16.88 15.43
C LYS A 182 3.31 15.69 16.31
N ASP A 183 3.07 14.48 15.81
CA ASP A 183 3.33 13.23 16.57
C ASP A 183 4.83 12.92 16.66
N MET A 184 5.60 13.24 15.61
CA MET A 184 7.04 12.98 15.55
C MET A 184 7.78 14.12 14.83
N PRO A 185 8.10 15.25 15.48
CA PRO A 185 8.54 16.48 14.81
C PRO A 185 9.81 16.36 13.97
N VAL A 186 10.81 15.64 14.50
CA VAL A 186 12.12 15.50 13.85
C VAL A 186 12.42 14.02 13.66
N LEU A 187 12.87 13.68 12.46
CA LEU A 187 13.28 12.35 12.06
C LEU A 187 14.81 12.26 12.05
N GLY A 188 15.36 11.10 12.39
CA GLY A 188 16.80 10.92 12.46
C GLY A 188 17.23 9.47 12.48
N HIS A 189 18.51 9.22 12.77
CA HIS A 189 19.10 7.90 12.93
C HIS A 189 19.65 7.74 14.34
N CYS A 190 19.58 6.53 14.88
CA CYS A 190 20.11 6.21 16.20
C CYS A 190 20.84 4.87 16.14
N ASP A 191 22.13 4.88 16.50
CA ASP A 191 22.97 3.67 16.44
C ASP A 191 22.45 2.56 17.36
N SER A 192 21.81 2.92 18.47
CA SER A 192 21.22 1.95 19.40
C SER A 192 19.90 1.33 18.89
N CYS A 193 19.18 1.99 17.99
CA CYS A 193 17.93 1.47 17.40
C CYS A 193 18.14 0.84 16.01
N GLY A 194 19.35 0.97 15.46
CA GLY A 194 19.75 0.49 14.15
C GLY A 194 19.82 1.60 13.11
N ASN A 195 20.90 1.60 12.32
CA ASN A 195 21.27 2.69 11.40
C ASN A 195 20.38 2.78 10.16
N THR A 196 19.63 1.72 9.86
CA THR A 196 18.75 1.65 8.69
C THR A 196 17.34 2.17 8.95
N LYS A 197 16.96 2.33 10.23
CA LYS A 197 15.62 2.78 10.63
C LYS A 197 15.63 4.26 10.98
N THR A 198 14.69 4.99 10.41
CA THR A 198 14.41 6.35 10.84
C THR A 198 13.70 6.33 12.20
N VAL A 199 14.20 7.11 13.15
CA VAL A 199 13.64 7.23 14.49
C VAL A 199 13.21 8.67 14.78
N PRO A 200 12.22 8.89 15.66
CA PRO A 200 11.92 10.21 16.17
C PRO A 200 13.05 10.71 17.07
N VAL A 201 13.45 11.96 16.89
CA VAL A 201 14.56 12.59 17.61
C VAL A 201 14.10 13.88 18.27
N SER A 202 14.58 14.15 19.48
CA SER A 202 14.41 15.45 20.14
C SER A 202 15.14 16.54 19.34
N PRO A 203 14.45 17.62 18.90
CA PRO A 203 15.04 18.64 18.03
C PRO A 203 16.29 19.30 18.63
N LEU A 204 16.31 19.51 19.95
CA LEU A 204 17.38 20.26 20.64
C LEU A 204 18.46 19.37 21.23
N GLN A 205 18.08 18.19 21.71
CA GLN A 205 18.98 17.32 22.48
C GLN A 205 19.54 16.16 21.65
N LEU A 206 19.12 16.02 20.39
CA LEU A 206 19.54 14.93 19.50
C LEU A 206 19.43 13.56 20.19
N LYS A 207 18.35 13.43 20.97
CA LYS A 207 18.03 12.24 21.76
C LYS A 207 17.02 11.42 20.99
N CYS A 208 17.28 10.13 20.84
CA CYS A 208 16.30 9.20 20.26
C CYS A 208 15.10 9.08 21.21
N LEU A 209 13.90 9.38 20.72
CA LEU A 209 12.67 9.32 21.52
C LEU A 209 12.17 7.87 21.73
N LEU A 210 12.73 6.88 21.02
CA LEU A 210 12.41 5.46 21.22
C LEU A 210 13.23 4.83 22.35
N CYS A 211 14.56 4.99 22.33
CA CYS A 211 15.46 4.35 23.31
C CYS A 211 15.94 5.31 24.41
N ASN A 212 15.58 6.59 24.33
CA ASN A 212 15.99 7.64 25.26
C ASN A 212 17.51 7.85 25.38
N ARG A 213 18.31 7.41 24.41
CA ARG A 213 19.76 7.65 24.36
C ARG A 213 20.08 8.90 23.55
N GLY A 214 21.13 9.61 23.97
CA GLY A 214 21.71 10.73 23.21
C GLY A 214 22.52 10.25 22.00
N GLY A 215 22.88 11.18 21.12
CA GLY A 215 23.73 10.92 19.95
C GLY A 215 22.98 10.49 18.69
N ALA A 216 21.66 10.68 18.64
CA ALA A 216 20.91 10.49 17.40
C ALA A 216 21.22 11.62 16.41
N SER A 217 21.41 11.30 15.13
CA SER A 217 21.61 12.30 14.09
C SER A 217 20.28 12.68 13.44
N ASN A 218 20.06 13.94 13.11
CA ASN A 218 18.89 14.35 12.33
C ASN A 218 19.04 13.86 10.87
N LEU A 219 17.93 13.55 10.20
CA LEU A 219 17.88 13.38 8.75
C LEU A 219 18.14 14.77 8.11
N ARG A 220 19.43 15.13 7.99
CA ARG A 220 20.02 16.39 7.46
C ARG A 220 19.07 17.58 7.29
N VAL A 221 19.21 18.59 8.16
CA VAL A 221 18.64 19.94 7.96
C VAL A 221 19.72 21.00 7.67
N TRP A 222 21.02 20.65 7.74
CA TRP A 222 22.11 21.62 7.57
C TRP A 222 23.31 20.97 6.87
N ASP A 223 23.51 21.37 5.61
CA ASP A 223 24.81 21.70 5.01
C ASP A 223 24.62 23.08 4.35
#